data_AF-A0A836RAL5-F1
#
_entry.id   AF-A0A836RAL5-F1
#
_cell.length_a   1.000
_cell.length_b   1.000
_cell.length_c   1.000
_cell.angle_alpha   90.00
_cell.angle_beta   90.00
_cell.angle_gamma   90.00
#
_symmetry.space_group_name_H-M   'P 1'
#
loop_
_entity.id
_entity.type
_entity.pdbx_description
1 polymer ?
#
loop_
_entity_poly.entity_id
_entity_poly.type
_entity_poly.pdbx_seq_one_letter_code
_entity_poly.pdbx_strand_id
1 'polypeptide(L)'
;MARKTVSRLEKRREAEAAEKLAADKKTPTKKATASATAKKKRVTKKSKKSKAANRRRLVWVIFSGAMKEEGRFPYEQRKEAEERLKQLRAKGKRMYFIQPIKEPVTASETTQATLASLAEEPEPEETRAEAPAEEEE
;
A
#
# COMPACT_ATOMS: atom_id res chain seq x y z
N MET A 1 24.77 12.92 31.88
CA MET A 1 24.21 14.16 31.30
C MET A 1 23.93 13.93 29.82
N ALA A 2 22.68 14.06 29.37
CA ALA A 2 22.34 13.93 27.96
C ALA A 2 22.83 15.18 27.20
N ARG A 3 23.70 15.00 26.20
CA ARG A 3 24.15 16.11 25.35
C ARG A 3 22.99 16.54 24.46
N LYS A 4 22.68 17.84 24.43
CA LYS A 4 21.66 18.42 23.55
C LYS A 4 22.07 18.18 22.10
N THR A 5 21.26 17.44 21.35
CA THR A 5 21.50 17.19 19.93
C THR A 5 21.11 18.43 19.12
N VAL A 6 22.00 18.89 18.23
CA VAL A 6 21.81 20.10 17.42
C VAL A 6 20.59 19.93 16.51
N SER A 7 19.65 20.87 16.59
CA SER A 7 18.39 20.85 15.86
C SER A 7 18.63 21.05 14.36
N ARG A 8 17.82 20.40 13.52
CA ARG A 8 17.91 20.51 12.05
C ARG A 8 17.71 21.96 11.57
N LEU A 9 16.98 22.77 12.32
CA LEU A 9 16.79 24.19 12.04
C LEU A 9 18.08 25.01 12.26
N GLU A 10 18.85 24.69 13.29
CA GLU A 10 20.12 25.37 13.59
C GLU A 10 21.14 25.12 12.47
N LYS A 11 21.24 23.88 11.98
CA LYS A 11 22.09 23.53 10.83
C LYS A 11 21.73 24.27 9.55
N ARG A 12 20.44 24.55 9.33
CA ARG A 12 19.99 25.35 8.17
C ARG A 12 20.37 26.81 8.32
N ARG A 13 20.18 27.37 9.52
CA ARG A 13 20.53 28.76 9.84
C ARG A 13 22.03 29.00 9.72
N GLU A 14 22.85 28.05 10.17
CA GLU A 14 24.31 28.10 10.01
C GLU A 14 24.73 28.07 8.53
N ALA A 15 24.11 27.21 7.72
CA ALA A 15 24.38 27.14 6.28
C ALA A 15 24.00 28.45 5.56
N GLU A 16 22.83 29.02 5.86
CA GLU A 16 22.40 30.31 5.30
C GLU A 16 23.28 31.47 5.77
N ALA A 17 23.75 31.45 7.02
CA ALA A 17 24.67 32.46 7.53
C ALA A 17 26.05 32.35 6.88
N ALA A 18 26.55 31.13 6.65
CA ALA A 18 27.80 30.88 5.95
C ALA A 18 27.73 31.33 4.48
N GLU A 19 26.60 31.09 3.81
CA GLU A 19 26.38 31.54 2.43
C GLU A 19 26.32 33.08 2.34
N LYS A 20 25.66 33.73 3.29
CA LYS A 20 25.62 35.20 3.40
C LYS A 20 27.00 35.80 3.67
N LEU A 21 27.77 35.23 4.60
CA LEU A 21 29.15 35.69 4.85
C LEU A 21 30.08 35.47 3.65
N ALA A 22 29.87 34.38 2.90
CA ALA A 22 30.62 34.10 1.68
C ALA A 22 30.23 35.02 0.52
N ALA A 23 28.98 35.50 0.48
CA ALA A 23 28.51 36.50 -0.47
C ALA A 23 29.00 37.92 -0.10
N ASP A 24 29.03 38.27 1.19
CA ASP A 24 29.43 39.59 1.67
C ASP A 24 30.95 39.84 1.53
N LYS A 25 31.77 38.78 1.63
CA LYS A 25 33.22 38.85 1.36
C LYS A 25 33.60 38.97 -0.13
N LYS A 26 32.62 39.09 -1.03
CA LYS A 26 32.86 39.30 -2.47
C LYS A 26 32.17 40.59 -2.94
N THR A 27 32.84 41.71 -2.79
CA THR A 27 32.52 42.97 -3.48
C THR A 27 33.46 43.13 -4.71
N PRO A 28 33.17 44.02 -5.68
CA PRO A 28 32.55 43.62 -6.94
C PRO A 28 33.33 44.14 -8.16
N THR A 29 33.83 43.27 -9.03
CA THR A 29 34.36 43.70 -10.33
C THR A 29 33.81 42.86 -11.48
N LYS A 30 33.38 43.59 -12.51
CA LYS A 30 32.97 43.17 -13.86
C LYS A 30 31.61 42.49 -14.02
N LYS A 31 30.62 43.38 -14.19
CA LYS A 31 29.55 43.28 -15.18
C LYS A 31 30.16 43.13 -16.59
N ALA A 32 30.02 41.96 -17.21
CA ALA A 32 30.07 41.78 -18.67
C ALA A 32 29.50 40.39 -19.04
N THR A 33 28.25 40.41 -19.50
CA THR A 33 27.75 39.64 -20.65
C THR A 33 28.55 38.39 -21.05
N ALA A 34 28.10 37.23 -20.57
CA ALA A 34 28.27 35.99 -21.30
C ALA A 34 26.97 35.21 -21.20
N SER A 35 26.16 35.34 -22.25
CA SER A 35 25.06 34.46 -22.60
C SER A 35 25.58 33.04 -22.80
N ALA A 36 25.87 32.35 -21.71
CA ALA A 36 26.13 30.92 -21.71
C ALA A 36 24.81 30.25 -21.35
N THR A 37 24.10 29.83 -22.40
CA THR A 37 23.08 28.78 -22.42
C THR A 37 23.11 27.94 -21.15
N ALA A 38 22.38 28.39 -20.13
CA ALA A 38 22.15 27.64 -18.93
C ALA A 38 21.15 26.55 -19.33
N LYS A 39 21.68 25.48 -19.94
CA LYS A 39 20.98 24.21 -20.09
C LYS A 39 20.42 23.92 -18.71
N LYS A 40 19.13 24.18 -18.55
CA LYS A 40 18.36 23.90 -17.36
C LYS A 40 18.56 22.42 -17.15
N LYS A 41 19.53 22.04 -16.31
CA LYS A 41 19.74 20.65 -15.90
C LYS A 41 18.41 20.30 -15.27
N ARG A 42 17.56 19.63 -16.06
CA ARG A 42 16.34 19.02 -15.60
C ARG A 42 16.84 18.09 -14.52
N VAL A 43 16.70 18.53 -13.27
CA VAL A 43 16.99 17.72 -12.10
C VAL A 43 16.13 16.49 -12.31
N THR A 44 16.76 15.42 -12.79
CA THR A 44 16.13 14.12 -12.89
C THR A 44 15.84 13.77 -11.45
N LYS A 45 14.59 14.02 -11.03
CA LYS A 45 14.10 13.60 -9.73
C LYS A 45 14.37 12.12 -9.70
N LYS A 46 15.40 11.71 -8.94
CA LYS A 46 15.72 10.32 -8.71
C LYS A 46 14.42 9.70 -8.24
N SER A 47 13.80 8.85 -9.06
CA SER A 47 12.57 8.19 -8.64
C SER A 47 12.97 7.41 -7.40
N LYS A 48 12.34 7.78 -6.27
CA LYS A 48 12.60 7.10 -5.02
C LYS A 48 12.11 5.69 -5.28
N LYS A 49 13.03 4.72 -5.43
CA LYS A 49 12.69 3.30 -5.49
C LYS A 49 11.72 3.09 -4.33
N SER A 50 10.46 2.85 -4.66
CA SER A 50 9.41 2.72 -3.68
C SER A 50 9.82 1.55 -2.82
N LYS A 51 10.32 1.83 -1.62
CA LYS A 51 10.48 0.81 -0.59
C LYS A 51 9.11 0.17 -0.52
N ALA A 52 9.02 -1.13 -0.85
CA ALA A 52 7.77 -1.86 -0.80
C ALA A 52 7.23 -1.66 0.61
N ALA A 53 6.32 -0.70 0.75
CA ALA A 53 5.69 -0.43 2.01
C ALA A 53 5.01 -1.75 2.35
N ASN A 54 5.32 -2.31 3.52
CA ASN A 54 4.63 -3.47 4.04
C ASN A 54 3.17 -3.04 4.20
N ARG A 55 2.40 -3.15 3.11
CA ARG A 55 1.00 -2.76 3.06
C ARG A 55 0.29 -3.79 3.90
N ARG A 56 -0.54 -3.32 4.83
CA ARG A 56 -1.35 -4.18 5.68
C ARG A 56 -2.81 -3.92 5.35
N ARG A 57 -3.58 -4.98 5.23
CA ARG A 57 -5.04 -4.92 5.14
C ARG A 57 -5.60 -5.08 6.54
N LEU A 58 -6.73 -4.42 6.78
CA LEU A 58 -7.50 -4.62 7.99
C LEU A 58 -8.60 -5.63 7.68
N VAL A 59 -8.80 -6.59 8.56
CA VAL A 59 -9.78 -7.68 8.42
C VAL A 59 -10.52 -7.80 9.74
N TRP A 60 -11.82 -8.01 9.69
CA TRP A 60 -12.63 -8.37 10.86
C TRP A 60 -12.59 -9.88 11.05
N VAL A 61 -12.08 -10.34 12.18
CA VAL A 61 -12.02 -11.76 12.51
C VAL A 61 -12.93 -12.05 13.68
N ILE A 62 -13.78 -13.07 13.53
CA ILE A 62 -14.64 -13.58 14.59
C ILE A 62 -13.87 -14.62 15.38
N PHE A 63 -13.71 -14.38 16.67
CA PHE A 63 -13.08 -15.29 17.61
C PHE A 63 -14.11 -15.90 18.55
N SER A 64 -13.87 -17.15 18.95
CA SER A 64 -14.46 -17.72 20.16
C SER A 64 -13.62 -17.37 21.40
N GLY A 65 -14.20 -17.51 22.59
CA GLY A 65 -13.51 -17.27 23.88
C GLY A 65 -12.23 -18.09 24.10
N ALA A 66 -11.99 -19.12 23.29
CA ALA A 66 -10.75 -19.90 23.27
C ALA A 66 -9.72 -19.40 22.23
N MET A 67 -9.85 -18.17 21.73
CA MET A 67 -9.01 -17.59 20.66
C MET A 67 -8.96 -18.44 19.38
N LYS A 68 -10.02 -19.20 19.11
CA LYS A 68 -10.18 -19.90 17.82
C LYS A 68 -10.91 -18.99 16.83
N GLU A 69 -10.42 -18.97 15.60
CA GLU A 69 -11.01 -18.23 14.50
C GLU A 69 -12.18 -19.00 13.89
N GLU A 70 -13.35 -18.38 13.81
CA GLU A 70 -14.57 -18.97 13.23
C GLU A 70 -14.86 -18.40 11.83
N GLY A 71 -14.34 -17.21 11.53
CA GLY A 71 -14.52 -16.57 10.22
C GLY A 71 -13.74 -15.27 10.08
N ARG A 72 -13.33 -14.97 8.84
CA ARG A 72 -12.61 -13.74 8.47
C ARG A 72 -13.43 -12.99 7.43
N PHE A 73 -13.59 -11.69 7.65
CA PHE A 73 -14.38 -10.80 6.79
C PHE A 73 -13.55 -9.57 6.42
N PRO A 74 -13.57 -9.13 5.15
CA PRO A 74 -13.01 -7.85 4.73
C PRO A 74 -13.47 -6.69 5.62
N TYR A 75 -12.65 -5.64 5.72
CA TYR A 75 -12.95 -4.48 6.56
C TYR A 75 -14.30 -3.81 6.26
N GLU A 76 -14.71 -3.82 4.99
CA GLU A 76 -15.95 -3.23 4.50
C GLU A 76 -17.19 -3.99 5.03
N GLN A 77 -17.05 -5.29 5.26
CA GLN A 77 -18.12 -6.22 5.62
C GLN A 77 -18.27 -6.38 7.15
N ARG A 78 -18.21 -5.28 7.89
CA ARG A 78 -18.42 -5.32 9.33
C ARG A 78 -19.81 -5.85 9.71
N LYS A 79 -20.84 -5.46 8.94
CA LYS A 79 -22.23 -5.86 9.20
C LYS A 79 -22.40 -7.39 9.10
N GLU A 80 -21.80 -8.00 8.08
CA GLU A 80 -21.81 -9.45 7.88
C GLU A 80 -21.11 -10.19 9.03
N ALA A 81 -19.98 -9.64 9.51
CA ALA A 81 -19.29 -10.19 10.68
C ALA A 81 -20.17 -10.13 11.95
N GLU A 82 -20.95 -9.05 12.14
CA GLU A 82 -21.89 -8.91 13.27
C GLU A 82 -23.09 -9.86 13.16
N GLU A 83 -23.60 -10.12 11.95
CA GLU A 83 -24.68 -11.10 11.72
C GLU A 83 -24.20 -12.52 12.02
N ARG A 84 -23.01 -12.89 11.52
CA ARG A 84 -22.38 -14.18 11.80
C ARG A 84 -22.11 -14.36 13.29
N LEU A 85 -21.71 -13.29 13.97
CA LEU A 85 -21.56 -13.29 15.43
C LEU A 85 -22.88 -13.60 16.15
N LYS A 86 -23.99 -12.99 15.72
CA LYS A 86 -25.33 -13.24 16.28
C LYS A 86 -25.77 -14.68 16.04
N GLN A 87 -25.55 -15.20 14.85
CA GLN A 87 -25.86 -16.61 14.51
C GLN A 87 -25.08 -17.58 15.39
N LEU A 88 -23.78 -17.34 15.59
CA LEU A 88 -22.94 -18.19 16.45
C LEU A 88 -23.34 -18.11 17.93
N ARG A 89 -23.72 -16.92 18.41
CA ARG A 89 -24.27 -16.73 19.76
C ARG A 89 -25.61 -17.44 19.96
N ALA A 90 -26.45 -17.51 18.92
CA ALA A 90 -27.71 -18.26 18.98
C ALA A 90 -27.47 -19.79 18.97
N LYS A 91 -26.43 -20.26 18.29
CA LYS A 91 -26.10 -21.69 18.15
C LYS A 91 -25.61 -22.34 19.45
N GLY A 92 -25.02 -21.58 20.39
CA GLY A 92 -24.51 -22.17 21.62
C GLY A 92 -24.02 -21.19 22.68
N LYS A 93 -23.61 -21.73 23.83
CA LYS A 93 -23.23 -20.95 25.03
C LYS A 93 -21.79 -20.40 25.00
N ARG A 94 -21.07 -20.57 23.90
CA ARG A 94 -19.71 -20.04 23.75
C ARG A 94 -19.78 -18.52 23.55
N MET A 95 -18.86 -17.80 24.16
CA MET A 95 -18.72 -16.36 23.94
C MET A 95 -17.97 -16.13 22.63
N TYR A 96 -18.56 -15.37 21.73
CA TYR A 96 -17.93 -14.93 20.49
C TYR A 96 -17.75 -13.41 20.51
N PHE A 97 -16.65 -12.94 19.91
CA PHE A 97 -16.33 -11.53 19.76
C PHE A 97 -15.60 -11.27 18.43
N ILE A 98 -15.57 -10.01 17.99
CA ILE A 98 -14.93 -9.59 16.73
C ILE A 98 -13.67 -8.79 17.08
N GLN A 99 -12.58 -9.02 16.34
CA GLN A 99 -11.37 -8.21 16.43
C GLN A 99 -10.91 -7.71 15.04
N PRO A 100 -10.45 -6.45 14.94
CA PRO A 100 -9.77 -5.97 13.75
C PRO A 100 -8.31 -6.44 13.76
N ILE A 101 -7.93 -7.26 12.79
CA ILE A 101 -6.56 -7.75 12.59
C ILE A 101 -5.91 -7.02 11.43
N LYS A 102 -4.64 -6.65 11.59
CA LYS A 102 -3.80 -6.06 10.56
C LYS A 102 -2.98 -7.16 9.90
N GLU A 103 -3.47 -7.69 8.79
CA GLU A 103 -2.77 -8.72 8.04
C GLU A 103 -1.76 -8.09 7.07
N PRO A 104 -0.52 -8.60 7.00
CA PRO A 104 0.42 -8.16 5.98
C PRO A 104 -0.08 -8.63 4.62
N VAL A 105 -0.20 -7.71 3.66
CA VAL A 105 -0.40 -8.06 2.26
C VAL A 105 0.94 -8.57 1.73
N THR A 106 1.26 -9.82 2.02
CA THR A 106 2.30 -10.52 1.29
C THR A 106 1.85 -10.58 -0.16
N ALA A 107 2.77 -10.39 -1.11
CA ALA A 107 2.50 -10.41 -2.54
C ALA A 107 1.90 -11.75 -3.05
N SER A 108 1.62 -12.72 -2.17
CA SER A 108 1.10 -14.04 -2.46
C SER A 108 -0.33 -14.04 -3.03
N GLU A 109 -1.21 -13.14 -2.59
CA GLU A 109 -2.57 -13.05 -3.16
C GLU A 109 -2.58 -12.38 -4.54
N THR A 110 -1.67 -11.42 -4.77
CA THR A 110 -1.52 -10.84 -6.11
C THR A 110 -0.95 -11.86 -7.08
N THR A 111 -0.01 -12.73 -6.67
CA THR A 111 0.49 -13.79 -7.55
C THR A 111 -0.54 -14.87 -7.87
N GLN A 112 -1.48 -15.19 -6.97
CA GLN A 112 -2.53 -16.18 -7.28
C GLN A 112 -3.62 -15.61 -8.20
N ALA A 113 -3.99 -14.34 -8.04
CA ALA A 113 -4.92 -13.69 -8.96
C ALA A 113 -4.31 -13.43 -10.36
N THR A 114 -3.00 -13.13 -10.44
CA THR A 114 -2.34 -12.92 -11.75
C THR A 114 -1.89 -14.21 -12.44
N LEU A 115 -1.69 -15.32 -11.72
CA LEU A 115 -1.44 -16.63 -12.34
C LEU A 115 -2.73 -17.35 -12.76
N ALA A 116 -3.86 -17.05 -12.12
CA ALA A 116 -5.17 -17.49 -12.60
C ALA A 116 -5.61 -16.69 -13.84
N SER A 117 -5.25 -15.41 -13.96
CA SER A 117 -5.57 -14.60 -15.15
C SER A 117 -4.51 -14.64 -16.26
N LEU A 118 -3.43 -15.42 -16.12
CA LEU A 118 -2.40 -15.64 -17.15
C LEU A 118 -2.33 -17.13 -17.57
N ALA A 119 -3.36 -17.90 -17.23
CA ALA A 119 -3.63 -19.24 -17.77
C ALA A 119 -4.93 -19.26 -18.60
N GLU A 120 -5.61 -18.11 -18.70
CA GLU A 120 -6.78 -17.93 -19.55
C GLU A 120 -6.40 -16.94 -20.63
N GLU A 121 -5.71 -17.45 -21.66
CA GLU A 121 -5.74 -16.76 -22.95
C GLU A 121 -7.18 -16.81 -23.48
N PRO A 122 -7.74 -15.66 -23.86
CA PRO A 122 -9.09 -15.54 -24.38
C PRO A 122 -9.16 -15.81 -25.90
N GLU A 123 -10.20 -16.59 -26.26
CA GLU A 123 -11.02 -16.54 -27.50
C GLU A 123 -10.43 -17.13 -28.81
N PRO A 124 -11.27 -17.57 -29.79
CA PRO A 124 -12.73 -17.41 -29.88
C PRO A 124 -13.55 -18.65 -30.33
N GLU A 125 -14.85 -18.55 -30.03
CA GLU A 125 -16.05 -18.97 -30.77
C GLU A 125 -16.09 -20.23 -31.68
N GLU A 126 -17.24 -20.89 -31.57
CA GLU A 126 -18.06 -21.46 -32.65
C GLU A 126 -18.22 -22.99 -32.63
N THR A 127 -19.28 -23.47 -31.97
CA THR A 127 -20.40 -24.13 -32.67
C THR A 127 -21.50 -24.47 -31.67
N ARG A 128 -22.60 -23.74 -31.81
CA ARG A 128 -23.95 -24.17 -31.49
C ARG A 128 -24.29 -25.39 -32.36
N ALA A 129 -24.48 -26.55 -31.73
CA ALA A 129 -25.31 -27.68 -32.19
C ALA A 129 -25.66 -28.46 -30.92
N GLU A 130 -26.79 -28.22 -30.26
CA GLU A 130 -28.09 -28.80 -30.57
C GLU A 130 -28.02 -30.29 -30.95
N ALA A 131 -28.00 -31.16 -29.92
CA ALA A 131 -28.79 -32.41 -29.83
C ALA A 131 -28.45 -33.11 -28.49
N PRO A 132 -29.46 -33.41 -27.67
CA PRO A 132 -29.61 -34.81 -27.30
C PRO A 132 -31.00 -35.30 -27.72
N ALA A 133 -31.02 -36.18 -28.73
CA ALA A 133 -32.11 -37.10 -28.90
C ALA A 133 -31.89 -38.23 -27.88
N GLU A 134 -32.65 -38.21 -26.78
CA GLU A 134 -32.82 -39.41 -25.95
C GLU A 134 -33.71 -40.40 -26.70
N GLU A 135 -33.20 -41.62 -26.80
CA GLU A 135 -33.93 -42.86 -27.08
C GLU A 135 -35.10 -43.02 -26.11
N GLU A 136 -36.29 -43.32 -26.66
CA GLU A 136 -37.33 -44.05 -25.95
C GLU A 136 -37.59 -45.35 -26.74
N GLU A 137 -37.18 -46.48 -26.18
CA GLU A 137 -37.82 -47.80 -26.36
C GLU A 137 -37.78 -48.56 -25.03
#